data_AF-A0A2R6EMT3-F1
#
_entry.id   AF-A0A2R6EMT3-F1
#
_cell.length_a   1.000
_cell.length_b   1.000
_cell.length_c   1.000
_cell.angle_alpha   90.00
_cell.angle_beta   90.00
_cell.angle_gamma   90.00
#
_symmetry.space_group_name_H-M   'P 1'
#
loop_
_entity.id
_entity.type
_entity.pdbx_description
1 polymer ?
#
loop_
_entity_poly.entity_id
_entity_poly.type
_entity_poly.pdbx_seq_one_letter_code
_entity_poly.pdbx_strand_id
1 'polypeptide(L)'
;MTDAADPGSRRTLLVRRLMERRGQRDELVVHAGERSEPANNASGEAESRASDPVESRDERRIRYGDRQLTLFPDATERDRLDELLDEYPVFKLDAPATRKSEDGTVYVSAVADPKHLADFIEDCCRQVYDLPTGYALSVE
;
A
#
# COMPACT_ATOMS: atom_id res chain seq x y z
N MET A 1 -1.77 2.72 15.69
CA MET A 1 -1.03 3.01 14.44
C MET A 1 0.46 2.79 14.70
N THR A 2 1.10 1.84 14.01
CA THR A 2 2.56 1.63 14.08
C THR A 2 3.16 2.12 12.77
N ASP A 3 4.12 3.05 12.83
CA ASP A 3 4.77 3.65 11.66
C ASP A 3 6.23 3.18 11.51
N ALA A 4 6.69 3.01 10.28
CA ALA A 4 8.08 2.72 9.94
C ALA A 4 8.50 3.47 8.67
N ALA A 5 9.68 4.08 8.70
CA ALA A 5 10.23 4.88 7.58
C ALA A 5 11.45 4.25 6.89
N ASP A 6 12.12 3.30 7.54
CA ASP A 6 13.26 2.58 6.97
C ASP A 6 12.82 1.23 6.36
N PRO A 7 13.34 0.81 5.19
CA PRO A 7 12.96 -0.45 4.53
C PRO A 7 12.99 -1.67 5.45
N GLY A 8 14.06 -1.87 6.23
CA GLY A 8 14.19 -3.03 7.11
C GLY A 8 13.15 -3.03 8.23
N SER A 9 12.84 -1.84 8.75
CA SER A 9 11.79 -1.65 9.76
C SER A 9 10.39 -1.87 9.19
N ARG A 10 10.10 -1.38 7.98
CA ARG A 10 8.82 -1.58 7.28
C ARG A 10 8.54 -3.05 7.04
N ARG A 11 9.51 -3.77 6.48
CA ARG A 11 9.38 -5.20 6.22
C ARG A 11 9.18 -5.99 7.51
N THR A 12 9.95 -5.69 8.56
CA THR A 12 9.79 -6.35 9.86
C THR A 12 8.39 -6.11 10.45
N LEU A 13 7.90 -4.89 10.36
CA LEU A 13 6.56 -4.50 10.81
C LEU A 13 5.45 -5.19 10.00
N LEU A 14 5.58 -5.23 8.67
CA LEU A 14 4.63 -5.93 7.79
C LEU A 14 4.59 -7.42 8.09
N VAL A 15 5.74 -8.10 8.13
CA VAL A 15 5.83 -9.54 8.44
C VAL A 15 5.17 -9.84 9.78
N ARG A 16 5.50 -9.05 10.81
CA ARG A 16 4.93 -9.21 12.15
C ARG A 16 3.41 -9.09 12.11
N ARG A 17 2.88 -8.05 11.47
CA ARG A 17 1.43 -7.80 11.40
C ARG A 17 0.69 -8.84 10.59
N LEU A 18 1.26 -9.26 9.46
CA LEU A 18 0.72 -10.34 8.63
C LEU A 18 0.67 -11.67 9.40
N MET A 19 1.68 -11.95 10.23
CA MET A 19 1.67 -13.12 11.12
C MET A 19 0.64 -13.00 12.24
N GLU A 20 0.54 -11.83 12.89
CA GLU A 20 -0.45 -11.57 13.96
C GLU A 20 -1.89 -11.74 13.45
N ARG A 21 -2.14 -11.34 12.20
CA ARG A 21 -3.45 -11.43 11.53
C ARG A 21 -3.69 -12.80 10.86
N ARG A 22 -2.67 -13.66 10.77
CA ARG A 22 -2.78 -14.98 10.12
C ARG A 22 -3.76 -15.88 10.88
N GLY A 23 -4.94 -16.08 10.32
CA GLY A 23 -6.02 -16.86 10.94
C GLY A 23 -7.06 -16.03 11.70
N GLN A 24 -6.92 -14.70 11.70
CA GLN A 24 -7.97 -13.78 12.12
C GLN A 24 -8.82 -13.38 10.89
N ARG A 25 -10.09 -13.04 11.12
CA ARG A 25 -10.98 -12.53 10.06
C ARG A 25 -10.83 -11.01 9.86
N ASP A 26 -9.96 -10.38 10.64
CA ASP A 26 -9.65 -8.97 10.53
C ASP A 26 -8.76 -8.71 9.31
N GLU A 27 -9.13 -7.68 8.56
CA GLU A 27 -8.33 -7.15 7.46
C GLU A 27 -7.17 -6.32 8.02
N LEU A 28 -5.97 -6.53 7.48
CA LEU A 28 -4.83 -5.66 7.71
C LEU A 28 -4.86 -4.51 6.71
N VAL A 29 -4.76 -3.28 7.21
CA VAL A 29 -4.70 -2.11 6.34
C VAL A 29 -3.31 -1.50 6.41
N VAL A 30 -2.71 -1.31 5.24
CA VAL A 30 -1.41 -0.66 5.08
C VAL A 30 -1.62 0.68 4.37
N HIS A 31 -1.06 1.73 4.95
CA HIS A 31 -1.02 3.07 4.39
C HIS A 31 0.42 3.41 4.03
N ALA A 32 0.67 3.73 2.77
CA ALA A 32 1.95 4.24 2.30
C ALA A 32 1.79 5.69 1.87
N GLY A 33 2.64 6.57 2.39
CA GLY A 33 2.60 7.98 2.05
C GLY A 33 3.99 8.56 2.00
N GLU A 34 4.14 9.60 1.18
CA GLU A 34 5.30 10.47 1.31
C GLU A 34 5.31 11.01 2.74
N ARG A 35 6.50 11.01 3.35
CA ARG A 35 6.66 11.62 4.66
C ARG A 35 6.29 13.09 4.51
N SER A 36 5.08 13.46 4.92
CA SER A 36 4.77 14.86 5.19
C SER A 36 5.72 15.28 6.29
N GLU A 37 6.82 15.94 5.94
CA GLU A 37 7.58 16.70 6.90
C GLU A 37 6.56 17.59 7.63
N PRO A 38 6.53 17.61 8.97
CA PRO A 38 5.65 18.53 9.67
C PRO A 38 6.05 19.92 9.16
N ALA A 39 5.15 20.57 8.42
CA ALA A 39 5.33 21.92 7.93
C ALA A 39 5.72 22.79 9.13
N ASN A 40 7.01 23.08 9.25
CA ASN A 40 7.54 23.96 10.27
C ASN A 40 7.14 25.36 9.83
N ASN A 41 5.88 25.71 10.08
CA ASN A 41 5.29 27.01 9.79
C ASN A 41 5.87 28.05 10.75
N ALA A 42 7.13 28.41 10.53
CA ALA A 42 7.69 29.67 10.97
C ALA A 42 7.27 30.74 9.95
N SER A 43 6.29 31.53 10.36
CA SER A 43 5.93 32.88 9.88
C SER A 43 6.23 33.27 8.43
N GLY A 44 5.18 33.48 7.64
CA GLY A 44 5.26 34.23 6.39
C GLY A 44 3.89 34.40 5.76
N GLU A 45 3.37 35.62 5.81
CA GLU A 45 2.11 36.01 5.19
C GLU A 45 2.09 35.80 3.66
N ALA A 46 0.89 35.43 3.21
CA ALA A 46 0.23 35.78 1.95
C ALA A 46 0.51 34.98 0.66
N GLU A 47 -0.63 34.74 -0.01
CA GLU A 47 -0.84 34.55 -1.45
C GLU A 47 -0.83 33.12 -2.02
N SER A 48 -2.04 32.54 -2.01
CA SER A 48 -2.62 31.69 -3.05
C SER A 48 -1.67 30.86 -3.91
N ARG A 49 -1.50 29.59 -3.53
CA ARG A 49 -1.44 28.49 -4.50
C ARG A 49 -2.39 27.39 -4.08
N ALA A 50 -3.29 27.07 -5.00
CA ALA A 50 -4.21 25.96 -4.93
C ALA A 50 -3.45 24.62 -4.83
N SER A 51 -4.21 23.63 -4.35
CA SER A 51 -3.94 22.19 -4.34
C SER A 51 -3.14 21.68 -3.14
N ASP A 52 -3.83 21.53 -2.00
CA ASP A 52 -3.55 20.40 -1.10
C ASP A 52 -4.42 19.22 -1.58
N PRO A 53 -3.87 18.24 -2.32
CA PRO A 53 -4.58 17.00 -2.59
C PRO A 53 -4.59 16.16 -1.31
N VAL A 54 -5.60 16.38 -0.46
CA VAL A 54 -5.92 15.46 0.64
C VAL A 54 -6.36 14.08 0.15
N GLU A 55 -6.58 13.92 -1.16
CA GLU A 55 -6.97 12.65 -1.80
C GLU A 55 -5.79 11.66 -1.91
N SER A 56 -4.54 12.13 -1.83
CA SER A 56 -3.36 11.27 -2.03
C SER A 56 -3.09 10.24 -0.93
N ARG A 57 -3.75 10.37 0.23
CA ARG A 57 -3.54 9.46 1.36
C ARG A 57 -4.45 8.24 1.35
N ASP A 58 -5.60 8.34 0.69
CA ASP A 58 -6.59 7.25 0.56
C ASP A 58 -6.34 6.37 -0.66
N GLU A 59 -5.75 6.91 -1.73
CA GLU A 59 -5.39 6.17 -2.97
C GLU A 59 -4.26 5.14 -2.76
N ARG A 60 -3.30 5.41 -1.85
CA ARG A 60 -2.13 4.53 -1.57
C ARG A 60 -2.37 3.57 -0.41
N ARG A 61 -3.58 3.01 -0.33
CA ARG A 61 -4.01 2.09 0.71
C ARG A 61 -4.04 0.66 0.17
N ILE A 62 -3.31 -0.24 0.83
CA ILE A 62 -3.29 -1.67 0.51
C ILE A 62 -4.01 -2.41 1.63
N ARG A 63 -5.02 -3.20 1.29
CA ARG A 63 -5.77 -4.01 2.26
C ARG A 63 -5.44 -5.48 2.06
N TYR A 64 -5.19 -6.21 3.13
CA TYR A 64 -4.95 -7.64 3.11
C TYR A 64 -5.96 -8.36 4.01
N GLY A 65 -6.78 -9.22 3.41
CA GLY A 65 -7.78 -10.00 4.12
C GLY A 65 -8.09 -11.28 3.35
N ASP A 66 -8.40 -12.36 4.06
CA ASP A 66 -8.79 -13.64 3.44
C ASP A 66 -7.82 -14.16 2.36
N ARG A 67 -6.51 -13.94 2.55
CA ARG A 67 -5.43 -14.27 1.58
C ARG A 67 -5.54 -13.53 0.24
N GLN A 68 -6.16 -12.37 0.25
CA GLN A 68 -6.31 -11.50 -0.91
C GLN A 68 -5.84 -10.10 -0.55
N LEU A 69 -5.05 -9.50 -1.44
CA LEU A 69 -4.73 -8.09 -1.40
C LEU A 69 -5.76 -7.31 -2.22
N THR A 70 -6.20 -6.19 -1.70
CA THR A 70 -7.05 -5.22 -2.40
C THR A 70 -6.29 -3.92 -2.51
N LEU A 71 -6.04 -3.50 -3.75
CA LEU A 71 -5.33 -2.27 -4.10
C LEU A 71 -6.26 -1.37 -4.93
N PHE A 72 -5.99 -0.07 -4.91
CA PHE A 72 -6.74 0.93 -5.68
C PHE A 72 -5.84 1.66 -6.68
N PRO A 73 -5.19 0.95 -7.62
CA PRO A 73 -4.30 1.60 -8.58
C PRO A 73 -5.06 2.33 -9.69
N ASP A 74 -4.52 3.45 -10.18
CA ASP A 74 -4.94 4.07 -11.42
C ASP A 74 -4.53 3.23 -12.66
N ALA A 75 -4.88 3.67 -13.87
CA ALA A 75 -4.56 2.93 -15.10
C ALA A 75 -3.05 2.72 -15.32
N THR A 76 -2.23 3.70 -14.94
CA THR A 76 -0.76 3.64 -15.04
C THR A 76 -0.18 2.72 -13.98
N GLU A 77 -0.61 2.88 -12.74
CA GLU A 77 -0.23 2.01 -11.64
C GLU A 77 -0.63 0.55 -11.90
N ARG A 78 -1.77 0.33 -12.56
CA ARG A 78 -2.23 -1.01 -12.93
C ARG A 78 -1.30 -1.71 -13.92
N ASP A 79 -0.77 -0.99 -14.90
CA ASP A 79 0.21 -1.51 -15.86
C ASP A 79 1.49 -1.96 -15.14
N ARG A 80 2.01 -1.10 -14.24
CA ARG A 80 3.17 -1.44 -13.40
C ARG A 80 2.91 -2.61 -12.45
N LEU A 81 1.69 -2.71 -11.92
CA LEU A 81 1.29 -3.84 -11.08
C LEU A 81 1.28 -5.13 -11.89
N ASP A 82 0.84 -5.11 -13.15
CA ASP A 82 0.87 -6.28 -14.02
C ASP A 82 2.31 -6.74 -14.28
N GLU A 83 3.22 -5.81 -14.57
CA GLU A 83 4.66 -6.08 -14.69
C GLU A 83 5.24 -6.69 -13.41
N LEU A 84 4.89 -6.13 -12.25
CA LEU A 84 5.34 -6.64 -10.95
C LEU A 84 4.80 -8.06 -10.66
N LEU A 85 3.59 -8.37 -11.10
CA LEU A 85 3.01 -9.71 -10.93
C LEU A 85 3.71 -10.77 -11.79
N ASP A 86 4.34 -10.38 -12.91
CA ASP A 86 5.19 -11.29 -13.70
C ASP A 86 6.45 -11.70 -12.92
N GLU A 87 7.05 -10.77 -12.15
CA GLU A 87 8.17 -11.06 -11.25
C GLU A 87 7.78 -11.94 -10.06
N TYR A 88 6.51 -11.87 -9.64
CA TYR A 88 5.98 -12.64 -8.54
C TYR A 88 4.85 -13.60 -8.98
N PRO A 89 5.18 -14.74 -9.62
CA PRO A 89 4.18 -15.67 -10.18
C PRO A 89 3.26 -16.33 -9.15
N VAL A 90 3.58 -16.17 -7.85
CA VAL A 90 2.75 -16.60 -6.71
C VAL A 90 1.55 -15.67 -6.48
N PHE A 91 1.67 -14.41 -6.88
CA PHE A 91 0.61 -13.41 -6.83
C PHE A 91 -0.07 -13.34 -8.19
N LYS A 92 -1.41 -13.29 -8.20
CA LYS A 92 -2.19 -13.23 -9.45
C LYS A 92 -3.36 -12.28 -9.29
N LEU A 93 -3.68 -11.55 -10.36
CA LEU A 93 -4.94 -10.80 -10.43
C LEU A 93 -6.10 -11.77 -10.26
N ASP A 94 -6.92 -11.52 -9.24
CA ASP A 94 -8.11 -12.29 -8.94
C ASP A 94 -9.36 -11.48 -9.24
N ALA A 95 -10.48 -12.17 -9.44
CA ALA A 95 -11.76 -11.51 -9.63
C ALA A 95 -12.30 -11.04 -8.27
N PRO A 96 -13.12 -9.97 -8.23
CA PRO A 96 -13.80 -9.62 -6.99
C PRO A 96 -14.61 -10.82 -6.47
N ALA A 97 -14.45 -11.13 -5.18
CA ALA A 97 -15.23 -12.16 -4.51
C ALA A 97 -16.75 -11.86 -4.52
N THR A 98 -17.15 -10.62 -4.85
CA THR A 98 -18.54 -10.21 -4.97
C THR A 98 -18.85 -9.64 -6.34
N ARG A 99 -20.11 -9.78 -6.80
CA ARG A 99 -20.56 -9.28 -8.11
C ARG A 99 -20.51 -7.74 -8.23
N LYS A 100 -20.26 -7.03 -7.13
CA LYS A 100 -19.95 -5.60 -7.10
C LYS A 100 -18.45 -5.43 -6.87
N SER A 101 -17.73 -5.22 -7.96
CA SER A 101 -16.39 -4.62 -7.88
C SER A 101 -16.56 -3.12 -7.83
N GLU A 102 -15.76 -2.45 -6.99
CA GLU A 102 -15.56 -1.01 -7.12
C GLU A 102 -14.70 -0.75 -8.37
N ASP A 103 -15.11 0.19 -9.21
CA ASP A 103 -14.35 0.59 -10.41
C ASP A 103 -12.95 1.05 -10.00
N GLY A 104 -11.92 0.44 -10.58
CA GLY A 104 -10.51 0.72 -10.26
C GLY A 104 -9.90 -0.17 -9.17
N THR A 105 -10.68 -0.98 -8.47
CA THR A 105 -10.14 -1.88 -7.44
C THR A 105 -9.51 -3.13 -8.08
N VAL A 106 -8.30 -3.45 -7.65
CA VAL A 106 -7.56 -4.65 -8.06
C VAL A 106 -7.46 -5.62 -6.89
N TYR A 107 -7.86 -6.86 -7.14
CA TYR A 107 -7.71 -7.95 -6.19
C TYR A 107 -6.54 -8.82 -6.63
N VAL A 108 -5.63 -9.11 -5.71
CA VAL A 108 -4.48 -9.97 -5.96
C VAL A 108 -4.54 -11.14 -4.98
N SER A 109 -4.57 -12.35 -5.51
CA SER A 109 -4.46 -13.57 -4.72
C SER A 109 -3.10 -13.61 -4.03
N ALA A 110 -3.09 -13.60 -2.71
CA ALA A 110 -1.91 -13.52 -1.86
C ALA A 110 -1.74 -14.79 -1.03
N VAL A 111 -1.72 -15.94 -1.72
CA VAL A 111 -1.45 -17.26 -1.12
C VAL A 111 0.06 -17.46 -0.95
N ALA A 112 0.72 -16.50 -0.31
CA ALA A 112 2.15 -16.47 -0.10
C ALA A 112 2.50 -16.41 1.39
N ASP A 113 3.74 -16.75 1.74
CA ASP A 113 4.23 -16.58 3.10
C ASP A 113 4.26 -15.10 3.51
N PRO A 114 4.08 -14.77 4.81
CA PRO A 114 4.12 -13.40 5.31
C PRO A 114 5.37 -12.61 4.91
N LYS A 115 6.50 -13.30 4.71
CA LYS A 115 7.75 -12.70 4.21
C LYS A 115 7.59 -12.23 2.76
N HIS A 116 7.24 -13.14 1.85
CA HIS A 116 6.99 -12.81 0.45
C HIS A 116 5.90 -11.76 0.28
N LEU A 117 4.88 -11.80 1.12
CA LEU A 117 3.81 -10.81 1.11
C LEU A 117 4.30 -9.43 1.57
N ALA A 118 5.16 -9.36 2.59
CA ALA A 118 5.77 -8.10 3.00
C ALA A 118 6.72 -7.53 1.94
N ASP A 119 7.50 -8.38 1.26
CA ASP A 119 8.32 -7.99 0.10
C ASP A 119 7.45 -7.40 -1.00
N PHE A 120 6.40 -8.11 -1.40
CA PHE A 120 5.49 -7.67 -2.45
C PHE A 120 4.81 -6.35 -2.12
N ILE A 121 4.36 -6.15 -0.87
CA ILE A 121 3.78 -4.87 -0.43
C ILE A 121 4.82 -3.74 -0.51
N GLU A 122 6.08 -4.02 -0.16
CA GLU A 122 7.16 -3.03 -0.29
C GLU A 122 7.42 -2.67 -1.76
N ASP A 123 7.48 -3.66 -2.64
CA ASP A 123 7.64 -3.45 -4.09
C ASP A 123 6.45 -2.74 -4.70
N CYS A 124 5.20 -3.05 -4.30
CA CYS A 124 4.03 -2.28 -4.72
C CYS A 124 4.19 -0.79 -4.37
N CYS A 125 4.59 -0.48 -3.14
CA CYS A 125 4.81 0.91 -2.74
C CYS A 125 5.87 1.61 -3.61
N ARG A 126 6.94 0.91 -3.99
CA ARG A 126 8.07 1.52 -4.71
C ARG A 126 7.92 1.53 -6.22
N GLN A 127 7.37 0.46 -6.79
CA GLN A 127 7.30 0.24 -8.23
C GLN A 127 5.94 0.62 -8.79
N VAL A 128 4.85 0.26 -8.09
CA VAL A 128 3.48 0.59 -8.54
C VAL A 128 3.19 2.05 -8.25
N TYR A 129 3.27 2.42 -6.97
CA TYR A 129 2.98 3.77 -6.46
C TYR A 129 4.16 4.76 -6.60
N ASP A 130 5.28 4.34 -7.20
CA ASP A 130 6.48 5.16 -7.44
C ASP A 130 6.99 5.93 -6.20
N LEU A 131 6.83 5.35 -4.99
CA LEU A 131 7.18 6.06 -3.76
C LEU A 131 8.71 6.12 -3.53
N PRO A 132 9.21 7.26 -3.01
CA PRO A 132 10.63 7.41 -2.71
C PRO A 132 11.05 6.44 -1.60
N THR A 133 12.30 5.96 -1.61
CA THR A 133 12.78 4.93 -0.66
C THR A 133 12.48 5.25 0.81
N GLY A 134 12.47 6.53 1.18
CA GLY A 134 12.16 7.03 2.53
C GLY A 134 10.67 7.28 2.84
N TYR A 135 9.73 6.71 2.07
CA TYR A 135 8.30 6.83 2.34
C TYR A 135 7.93 6.26 3.72
N ALA A 136 6.94 6.88 4.36
CA ALA A 136 6.39 6.41 5.63
C ALA A 136 5.35 5.33 5.38
N LEU A 137 5.45 4.22 6.13
CA LEU A 137 4.48 3.13 6.10
C LEU A 137 3.86 2.95 7.47
N SER A 138 2.53 3.01 7.51
CA SER A 138 1.75 2.80 8.71
C SER A 138 0.75 1.66 8.52
N VAL A 139 0.47 0.93 9.60
CA VAL A 139 -0.47 -0.21 9.61
C VAL A 139 -1.54 -0.06 10.69
N GLU A 140 -2.77 -0.46 10.34
CA GLU A 140 -3.95 -0.50 11.20
C GLU A 140 -4.49 -1.94 11.39
#